data_AF-A0A9Q1AF82-F1
#
_entry.id   AF-A0A9Q1AF82-F1
#
_cell.length_a   1.000
_cell.length_b   1.000
_cell.length_c   1.000
_cell.angle_alpha   90.00
_cell.angle_beta   90.00
_cell.angle_gamma   90.00
#
_symmetry.space_group_name_H-M   'P 1'
#
loop_
_entity.id
_entity.type
_entity.pdbx_description
1 polymer ?
#
loop_
_entity_poly.entity_id
_entity_poly.type
_entity_poly.pdbx_seq_one_letter_code
_entity_poly.pdbx_strand_id
1 'polypeptide(L)'
;MVLGTQLGKMNIAAWASKEEDKDASTSLKITAADQQSKNVIETRAAAWEEAEKAKYMARFKREEMKIHAWENHQKAKTEAEMRKIEVEVERIRGQAQDRLMNKLAALRHKAEEKRAAAEAESNRRAAKTDKQAEYIRKTGRVPSSFTFCGWCC
;
A
#
# COMPACT_ATOMS: atom_id res chain seq x y z
N MET A 1 -35.37 119.06 -38.79
CA MET A 1 -35.65 118.24 -37.59
C MET A 1 -35.14 116.83 -37.91
N VAL A 2 -33.93 116.40 -37.54
CA VAL A 2 -33.30 116.15 -36.21
C VAL A 2 -33.88 114.92 -35.51
N LEU A 3 -32.97 113.98 -35.15
CA LEU A 3 -33.04 112.77 -34.27
C LEU A 3 -33.57 111.47 -34.90
N GLY A 4 -32.98 110.29 -34.71
CA GLY A 4 -31.86 109.87 -33.87
C GLY A 4 -31.49 108.38 -34.09
N THR A 5 -30.23 108.03 -33.80
CA THR A 5 -29.72 106.91 -32.95
C THR A 5 -30.57 105.63 -32.82
N GLN A 6 -30.07 104.39 -32.85
CA GLN A 6 -29.04 103.84 -31.97
C GLN A 6 -28.77 102.34 -32.29
N LEU A 7 -27.50 101.96 -32.24
CA LEU A 7 -26.90 100.67 -31.84
C LEU A 7 -27.75 99.38 -31.79
N GLY A 8 -27.28 98.36 -32.51
CA GLY A 8 -27.52 96.96 -32.22
C GLY A 8 -26.28 96.12 -32.59
N LYS A 9 -25.29 96.06 -31.69
CA LYS A 9 -24.16 95.12 -31.80
C LYS A 9 -24.66 93.75 -31.37
N MET A 10 -24.88 92.83 -32.30
CA MET A 10 -25.15 91.43 -31.98
C MET A 10 -23.99 90.54 -32.45
N ASN A 11 -23.53 89.73 -31.51
CA ASN A 11 -22.26 88.99 -31.49
C ASN A 11 -22.13 87.93 -32.59
N ILE A 12 -21.08 88.07 -33.40
CA ILE A 12 -20.56 87.05 -34.33
C ILE A 12 -19.54 86.19 -33.58
N ALA A 13 -19.97 85.34 -32.64
CA ALA A 13 -19.04 84.44 -31.94
C ALA A 13 -19.69 83.21 -31.27
N ALA A 14 -20.85 82.75 -31.73
CA ALA A 14 -21.53 81.60 -31.10
C ALA A 14 -21.36 80.25 -31.84
N TRP A 15 -20.65 80.22 -32.98
CA TRP A 15 -20.50 79.00 -33.79
C TRP A 15 -19.10 78.38 -33.72
N ALA A 16 -18.11 79.08 -33.13
CA ALA A 16 -16.73 78.62 -33.12
C ALA A 16 -16.32 77.76 -31.91
N SER A 17 -17.13 77.68 -30.85
CA SER A 17 -16.80 76.88 -29.64
C SER A 17 -17.37 75.46 -29.64
N LYS A 18 -18.14 75.03 -30.66
CA LYS A 18 -18.85 73.73 -30.65
C LYS A 18 -18.19 72.63 -31.50
N GLU A 19 -17.09 72.93 -32.17
CA GLU A 19 -16.36 71.95 -32.99
C GLU A 19 -15.17 71.34 -32.21
N GLU A 20 -14.51 72.08 -31.31
CA GLU A 20 -13.32 71.56 -30.60
C GLU A 20 -13.63 70.45 -29.58
N ASP A 21 -14.76 70.51 -28.87
CA ASP A 21 -15.19 69.45 -27.93
C ASP A 21 -15.58 68.15 -28.65
N LYS A 22 -16.06 68.25 -29.89
CA LYS A 22 -16.47 67.11 -30.71
C LYS A 22 -15.27 66.37 -31.27
N ASP A 23 -14.26 67.08 -31.74
CA ASP A 23 -13.06 66.47 -32.33
C ASP A 23 -12.17 65.83 -31.26
N ALA A 24 -12.02 66.45 -30.09
CA ALA A 24 -11.35 65.83 -28.95
C ALA A 24 -12.10 64.58 -28.43
N SER A 25 -13.44 64.64 -28.35
CA SER A 25 -14.29 63.49 -27.99
C SER A 25 -14.22 62.36 -29.03
N THR A 26 -14.08 62.69 -30.31
CA THR A 26 -13.99 61.71 -31.40
C THR A 26 -12.61 61.05 -31.44
N SER A 27 -11.53 61.81 -31.24
CA SER A 27 -10.16 61.29 -31.11
C SER A 27 -9.98 60.35 -29.91
N LEU A 28 -10.55 60.70 -28.74
CA LEU A 28 -10.59 59.84 -27.56
C LEU A 28 -11.38 58.54 -27.79
N LYS A 29 -12.48 58.60 -28.56
CA LYS A 29 -13.26 57.41 -28.94
C LYS A 29 -12.52 56.51 -29.93
N ILE A 30 -11.79 57.07 -30.88
CA ILE A 30 -11.00 56.30 -31.85
C ILE A 30 -9.85 55.57 -31.16
N THR A 31 -9.14 56.25 -30.24
CA THR A 31 -8.06 55.64 -29.45
C THR A 31 -8.57 54.59 -28.46
N ALA A 32 -9.73 54.81 -27.82
CA ALA A 32 -10.38 53.80 -26.98
C ALA A 32 -10.85 52.58 -27.78
N ALA A 33 -11.41 52.78 -28.98
CA ALA A 33 -11.83 51.69 -29.86
C ALA A 33 -10.63 50.87 -30.40
N ASP A 34 -9.52 51.53 -30.72
CA ASP A 34 -8.27 50.88 -31.12
C ASP A 34 -7.60 50.12 -29.95
N GLN A 35 -7.68 50.65 -28.73
CA GLN A 35 -7.22 49.94 -27.54
C GLN A 35 -8.11 48.72 -27.23
N GLN A 36 -9.41 48.83 -27.48
CA GLN A 36 -10.35 47.72 -27.31
C GLN A 36 -10.15 46.62 -28.36
N SER A 37 -9.86 46.99 -29.62
CA SER A 37 -9.53 46.02 -30.67
C SER A 37 -8.23 45.26 -30.37
N LYS A 38 -7.19 45.96 -29.89
CA LYS A 38 -5.93 45.35 -29.42
C LYS A 38 -6.15 44.36 -28.27
N ASN A 39 -6.97 44.74 -27.28
CA ASN A 39 -7.32 43.85 -26.17
C ASN A 39 -8.07 42.58 -26.65
N VAL A 40 -8.96 42.70 -27.63
CA VAL A 40 -9.68 41.54 -28.22
C VAL A 40 -8.72 40.61 -28.97
N ILE A 41 -7.75 41.16 -29.71
CA ILE A 41 -6.71 40.38 -30.40
C ILE A 41 -5.84 39.64 -29.39
N GLU A 42 -5.39 40.32 -28.32
CA GLU A 42 -4.58 39.73 -27.26
C GLU A 42 -5.34 38.60 -26.55
N THR A 43 -6.62 38.82 -26.22
CA THR A 43 -7.48 37.79 -25.59
C THR A 43 -7.62 36.56 -26.49
N ARG A 44 -7.75 36.76 -27.80
CA ARG A 44 -7.84 35.65 -28.77
C ARG A 44 -6.51 34.90 -28.92
N ALA A 45 -5.39 35.62 -28.91
CA ALA A 45 -4.06 35.02 -28.93
C ALA A 45 -3.81 34.17 -27.68
N ALA A 46 -4.11 34.72 -26.49
CA ALA A 46 -4.01 34.00 -25.23
C ALA A 46 -4.91 32.76 -25.19
N ALA A 47 -6.15 32.85 -25.69
CA ALA A 47 -7.06 31.70 -25.76
C ALA A 47 -6.53 30.61 -26.70
N TRP A 48 -5.91 30.99 -27.82
CA TRP A 48 -5.29 30.03 -28.73
C TRP A 48 -4.03 29.39 -28.14
N GLU A 49 -3.18 30.19 -27.49
CA GLU A 49 -1.99 29.70 -26.78
C GLU A 49 -2.40 28.70 -25.70
N GLU A 50 -3.37 29.03 -24.85
CA GLU A 50 -3.86 28.15 -23.80
C GLU A 50 -4.47 26.85 -24.36
N ALA A 51 -5.22 26.94 -25.47
CA ALA A 51 -5.73 25.75 -26.14
C ALA A 51 -4.60 24.84 -26.66
N GLU A 52 -3.53 25.41 -27.19
CA GLU A 52 -2.37 24.63 -27.65
C GLU A 52 -1.58 24.04 -26.48
N LYS A 53 -1.50 24.78 -25.36
CA LYS A 53 -0.95 24.29 -24.08
C LYS A 53 -1.71 23.09 -23.56
N ALA A 54 -3.03 23.19 -23.51
CA ALA A 54 -3.90 22.10 -23.08
C ALA A 54 -3.71 20.85 -23.96
N LYS A 55 -3.52 21.00 -25.27
CA LYS A 55 -3.29 19.85 -26.18
C LYS A 55 -1.99 19.12 -25.88
N TYR A 56 -0.86 19.81 -25.78
CA TYR A 56 0.41 19.13 -25.51
C TYR A 56 0.42 18.53 -24.09
N MET A 57 -0.18 19.22 -23.10
CA MET A 57 -0.30 18.70 -21.74
C MET A 57 -1.15 17.43 -21.69
N ALA A 58 -2.26 17.39 -22.43
CA ALA A 58 -3.09 16.20 -22.53
C ALA A 58 -2.35 15.01 -23.17
N ARG A 59 -1.51 15.26 -24.19
CA ARG A 59 -0.66 14.22 -24.80
C ARG A 59 0.40 13.72 -23.81
N PHE A 60 1.08 14.63 -23.13
CA PHE A 60 2.08 14.29 -22.12
C PHE A 60 1.49 13.43 -21.01
N LYS A 61 0.35 13.84 -20.42
CA LYS A 61 -0.32 13.06 -19.37
C LYS A 61 -0.74 11.67 -19.82
N ARG A 62 -1.13 11.50 -21.09
CA ARG A 62 -1.44 10.16 -21.64
C ARG A 62 -0.21 9.28 -21.70
N GLU A 63 0.93 9.84 -22.09
CA GLU A 63 2.17 9.08 -22.17
C GLU A 63 2.69 8.72 -20.77
N GLU A 64 2.64 9.66 -19.83
CA GLU A 64 2.91 9.40 -18.41
C GLU A 64 2.08 8.23 -17.87
N MET A 65 0.77 8.19 -18.16
CA MET A 65 -0.08 7.07 -17.72
C MET A 65 0.34 5.74 -18.35
N LYS A 66 0.81 5.72 -19.60
CA LYS A 66 1.31 4.49 -20.24
C LYS A 66 2.61 4.02 -19.61
N ILE A 67 3.55 4.95 -19.38
CA ILE A 67 4.81 4.67 -18.70
C ILE A 67 4.53 4.09 -17.32
N HIS A 68 3.66 4.75 -16.55
CA HIS A 68 3.29 4.30 -15.22
C HIS A 68 2.61 2.92 -15.21
N ALA A 69 1.71 2.65 -16.17
CA ALA A 69 1.09 1.34 -16.32
C ALA A 69 2.12 0.25 -16.65
N TRP A 70 3.09 0.55 -17.52
CA TRP A 70 4.16 -0.37 -17.87
C TRP A 70 5.10 -0.64 -16.68
N GLU A 71 5.48 0.39 -15.93
CA GLU A 71 6.28 0.27 -14.70
C GLU A 71 5.57 -0.59 -13.66
N ASN A 72 4.29 -0.32 -13.41
CA ASN A 72 3.48 -1.11 -12.50
C ASN A 72 3.37 -2.56 -12.95
N HIS A 73 3.26 -2.81 -14.26
CA HIS A 73 3.26 -4.17 -14.79
C HIS A 73 4.59 -4.89 -14.54
N GLN A 74 5.74 -4.25 -14.79
CA GLN A 74 7.04 -4.84 -14.49
C GLN A 74 7.24 -5.08 -12.99
N LYS A 75 6.80 -4.13 -12.15
CA LYS A 75 6.84 -4.27 -10.70
C LYS A 75 5.98 -5.44 -10.21
N ALA A 76 4.76 -5.58 -10.73
CA ALA A 76 3.88 -6.69 -10.38
C ALA A 76 4.51 -8.04 -10.80
N LYS A 77 5.19 -8.09 -11.96
CA LYS A 77 5.90 -9.28 -12.42
C LYS A 77 7.04 -9.67 -11.47
N THR A 78 7.87 -8.72 -11.05
CA THR A 78 8.97 -9.01 -10.11
C THR A 78 8.46 -9.37 -8.72
N GLU A 79 7.40 -8.71 -8.26
CA GLU A 79 6.75 -8.99 -6.98
C GLU A 79 6.11 -10.39 -6.94
N ALA A 80 5.57 -10.87 -8.07
CA ALA A 80 5.06 -12.24 -8.18
C ALA A 80 6.17 -13.30 -8.05
N GLU A 81 7.33 -13.07 -8.66
CA GLU A 81 8.49 -13.98 -8.50
C GLU A 81 9.02 -13.98 -7.07
N MET A 82 9.06 -12.81 -6.41
CA MET A 82 9.43 -12.70 -5.01
C MET A 82 8.49 -13.53 -4.11
N ARG A 83 7.16 -13.38 -4.30
CA ARG A 83 6.16 -14.16 -3.56
C ARG A 83 6.32 -15.67 -3.78
N LYS A 84 6.65 -16.09 -5.00
CA LYS A 84 6.89 -17.50 -5.30
C LYS A 84 8.07 -18.06 -4.51
N ILE A 85 9.15 -17.28 -4.37
CA ILE A 85 10.31 -17.65 -3.56
C ILE A 85 9.93 -17.72 -2.07
N GLU A 86 9.17 -16.74 -1.57
CA GLU A 86 8.71 -16.73 -0.18
C GLU A 86 7.90 -17.99 0.17
N VAL A 87 6.93 -18.36 -0.67
CA VAL A 87 6.11 -19.57 -0.48
C VAL A 87 6.98 -20.83 -0.49
N GLU A 88 7.97 -20.91 -1.37
CA GLU A 88 8.88 -22.05 -1.43
C GLU A 88 9.76 -22.17 -0.18
N VAL A 89 10.26 -21.03 0.33
CA VAL A 89 11.00 -20.97 1.59
C VAL A 89 10.15 -21.44 2.76
N GLU A 90 8.91 -20.96 2.86
CA GLU A 90 7.97 -21.40 3.90
C GLU A 90 7.65 -22.89 3.80
N ARG A 91 7.45 -23.40 2.58
CA ARG A 91 7.21 -24.82 2.32
C ARG A 91 8.39 -25.68 2.79
N ILE A 92 9.62 -25.31 2.43
CA ILE A 92 10.83 -26.04 2.85
C ILE A 92 10.98 -25.99 4.38
N ARG A 93 10.73 -24.82 4.99
CA ARG A 93 10.78 -24.65 6.45
C ARG A 93 9.77 -25.55 7.15
N GLY A 94 8.52 -25.57 6.70
CA GLY A 94 7.46 -26.43 7.24
C GLY A 94 7.84 -27.91 7.15
N GLN A 95 8.30 -28.37 5.98
CA GLN A 95 8.73 -29.76 5.81
C GLN A 95 9.92 -30.15 6.71
N ALA A 96 10.88 -29.24 6.92
CA ALA A 96 11.99 -29.48 7.83
C ALA A 96 11.50 -29.62 9.29
N GLN A 97 10.58 -28.75 9.71
CA GLN A 97 9.98 -28.80 11.04
C GLN A 97 9.20 -30.11 11.25
N ASP A 98 8.36 -30.51 10.29
CA ASP A 98 7.59 -31.76 10.35
C ASP A 98 8.50 -32.98 10.47
N ARG A 99 9.59 -33.03 9.67
CA ARG A 99 10.57 -34.12 9.75
C ARG A 99 11.23 -34.21 11.13
N LEU A 100 11.57 -33.07 11.72
CA LEU A 100 12.15 -33.03 13.07
C LEU A 100 11.14 -33.48 14.13
N MET A 101 9.90 -32.99 14.05
CA MET A 101 8.84 -33.35 14.98
C MET A 101 8.48 -34.84 14.90
N ASN A 102 8.43 -35.41 13.70
CA ASN A 102 8.19 -36.84 13.49
C ASN A 102 9.32 -37.70 14.09
N LYS A 103 10.59 -37.31 13.89
CA LYS A 103 11.72 -38.00 14.53
C LYS A 103 11.65 -37.91 16.04
N LEU A 104 11.31 -36.75 16.59
CA LEU A 104 11.17 -36.55 18.02
C LEU A 104 10.03 -37.41 18.60
N ALA A 105 8.88 -37.47 17.92
CA ALA A 105 7.76 -38.31 18.31
C ALA A 105 8.13 -39.80 18.29
N ALA A 106 8.81 -40.27 17.24
CA ALA A 106 9.29 -41.66 17.16
C ALA A 106 10.28 -42.01 18.28
N LEU A 107 11.19 -41.08 18.63
CA LEU A 107 12.12 -41.26 19.75
C LEU A 107 11.38 -41.34 21.09
N ARG A 108 10.38 -40.47 21.31
CA ARG A 108 9.55 -40.48 22.52
C ARG A 108 8.78 -41.79 22.65
N HIS A 109 8.11 -42.23 21.58
CA HIS A 109 7.39 -43.50 21.55
C HIS A 109 8.30 -44.68 21.90
N LYS A 110 9.48 -44.77 21.27
CA LYS A 110 10.45 -45.83 21.56
C LYS A 110 10.96 -45.78 23.01
N ALA A 111 11.10 -44.60 23.58
CA ALA A 111 11.48 -44.44 24.98
C ALA A 111 10.35 -44.90 25.91
N GLU A 112 9.09 -44.57 25.58
CA GLU A 112 7.90 -45.01 26.31
C GLU A 112 7.73 -46.53 26.27
N GLU A 113 7.90 -47.16 25.11
CA GLU A 113 7.89 -48.63 24.97
C GLU A 113 8.93 -49.29 25.90
N LYS A 114 10.15 -48.74 25.94
CA LYS A 114 11.21 -49.26 26.83
C LYS A 114 10.85 -49.11 28.30
N ARG A 115 10.27 -47.96 28.70
CA ARG A 115 9.81 -47.75 30.08
C ARG A 115 8.69 -48.71 30.44
N ALA A 116 7.69 -48.86 29.58
CA ALA A 116 6.58 -49.79 29.77
C ALA A 116 7.06 -51.25 29.88
N ALA A 117 8.03 -51.66 29.05
CA ALA A 117 8.61 -53.00 29.12
C ALA A 117 9.37 -53.23 30.45
N ALA A 118 10.16 -52.25 30.89
CA ALA A 118 10.87 -52.34 32.18
C ALA A 118 9.90 -52.39 33.37
N GLU A 119 8.84 -51.59 33.33
CA GLU A 119 7.78 -51.58 34.33
C GLU A 119 7.02 -52.91 34.36
N ALA A 120 6.67 -53.48 33.21
CA ALA A 120 6.01 -54.78 33.11
C ALA A 120 6.87 -55.91 33.69
N GLU A 121 8.19 -55.92 33.44
CA GLU A 121 9.10 -56.90 34.02
C GLU A 121 9.24 -56.73 35.55
N SER A 122 9.32 -55.48 36.03
CA SER A 122 9.32 -55.18 37.46
C SER A 122 8.04 -55.69 38.14
N ASN A 123 6.87 -55.36 37.58
CA ASN A 123 5.57 -55.79 38.08
C ASN A 123 5.43 -57.32 38.06
N ARG A 124 5.97 -57.99 37.03
CA ARG A 124 5.99 -59.46 36.96
C ARG A 124 6.84 -60.07 38.07
N ARG A 125 8.00 -59.49 38.37
CA ARG A 125 8.86 -59.94 39.48
C ARG A 125 8.17 -59.71 40.82
N ALA A 126 7.61 -58.52 41.04
CA ALA A 126 6.82 -58.21 42.23
C ALA A 126 5.69 -59.22 42.45
N ALA A 127 4.87 -59.48 41.41
CA ALA A 127 3.78 -60.45 41.50
C ALA A 127 4.25 -61.89 41.77
N LYS A 128 5.42 -62.31 41.27
CA LYS A 128 6.02 -63.61 41.62
C LYS A 128 6.42 -63.65 43.09
N THR A 129 7.09 -62.60 43.57
CA THR A 129 7.48 -62.48 44.98
C THR A 129 6.26 -62.49 45.89
N ASP A 130 5.20 -61.76 45.55
CA ASP A 130 3.95 -61.73 46.31
C ASP A 130 3.30 -63.11 46.39
N LYS A 131 3.26 -63.84 45.26
CA LYS A 131 2.75 -65.22 45.23
C LYS A 131 3.58 -66.16 46.10
N GLN A 132 4.91 -66.02 46.09
CA GLN A 132 5.79 -66.82 46.96
C GLN A 132 5.59 -66.47 48.44
N ALA A 133 5.47 -65.19 48.78
CA ALA A 133 5.22 -64.74 50.14
C ALA A 133 3.85 -65.24 50.65
N GLU A 134 2.81 -65.19 49.82
CA GLU A 134 1.50 -65.79 50.10
C GLU A 134 1.58 -67.31 50.34
N TYR A 135 2.34 -68.04 49.51
CA TYR A 135 2.54 -69.47 49.70
C TYR A 135 3.20 -69.80 51.04
N ILE A 136 4.23 -69.03 51.43
CA ILE A 136 4.91 -69.19 52.73
C ILE A 136 3.95 -68.90 53.87
N ARG A 137 3.16 -67.80 53.80
CA ARG A 137 2.15 -67.46 54.80
C ARG A 137 1.14 -68.60 55.01
N LYS A 138 0.73 -69.28 53.94
CA LYS A 138 -0.27 -70.37 53.98
C LYS A 138 0.28 -71.71 54.44
N THR A 139 1.52 -72.04 54.10
CA THR A 139 2.07 -73.41 54.30
C THR A 139 3.18 -73.49 55.34
N GLY A 140 3.78 -72.36 55.71
CA GLY A 140 4.95 -72.28 56.60
C GLY A 140 6.25 -72.80 55.98
N ARG A 141 6.27 -73.21 54.71
CA ARG A 141 7.47 -73.75 54.03
C ARG A 141 8.02 -72.76 53.01
N VAL A 142 9.35 -72.57 53.01
CA VAL A 142 10.05 -71.75 52.01
C VAL A 142 10.28 -72.59 50.74
N PRO A 143 9.90 -72.11 49.54
CA PRO A 143 10.16 -72.81 48.27
C PRO A 143 11.66 -73.08 48.06
N SER A 144 12.01 -74.29 47.59
CA SER A 144 13.41 -74.73 47.43
C SER A 144 14.22 -73.96 46.36
N SER A 145 13.54 -73.23 45.47
CA SER A 145 14.17 -72.38 44.44
C SER A 145 14.59 -71.00 44.94
N PHE A 146 14.62 -70.78 46.26
CA PHE A 146 15.09 -69.54 46.87
C PHE A 146 16.63 -69.50 46.87
N THR A 147 17.24 -69.46 45.70
CA THR A 147 18.69 -69.24 45.58
C THR A 147 18.95 -67.76 45.87
N PHE A 148 19.36 -67.46 47.10
CA PHE A 148 19.79 -66.13 47.52
C PHE A 148 21.00 -65.69 46.68
N CYS A 149 20.76 -64.87 45.66
CA CYS A 149 21.83 -64.32 44.83
C CYS A 149 22.45 -63.14 45.58
N GLY A 150 23.41 -63.42 46.46
CA GLY A 150 24.15 -62.48 47.29
C GLY A 150 25.15 -61.58 46.53
N TRP A 151 24.89 -61.24 45.27
CA TRP A 151 25.69 -60.31 44.48
C TRP A 151 24.80 -59.21 43.91
N CYS A 152 24.48 -58.24 44.76
CA CYS A 152 24.05 -56.89 44.40
C CYS A 152 24.64 -55.95 45.47
N CYS A 153 25.95 -55.72 45.38
CA CYS A 153 26.62 -54.49 45.81
C CYS A 153 27.26 -53.88 44.55
#